data_AF-A0A956QA24-F1
#
_entry.id   AF-A0A956QA24-F1
#
_cell.length_a   1.000
_cell.length_b   1.000
_cell.length_c   1.000
_cell.angle_alpha   90.00
_cell.angle_beta   90.00
_cell.angle_gamma   90.00
#
_symmetry.space_group_name_H-M   'P 1'
#
loop_
_entity.id
_entity.type
_entity.pdbx_description
1 polymer ?
#
loop_
_entity_poly.entity_id
_entity_poly.type
_entity_poly.pdbx_seq_one_letter_code
_entity_poly.pdbx_strand_id
1 'polypeptide(L)'
;MDYQELVRTELVTDFVTHQSLYVIRLESGARIEVTRCFTRQPPIEDEHNYSSFMWVKSLQGLFLLRQQFYQSRPLGWQVVREVVPVDAGLHFFEEFDDQILDFITSRGLHQLEPPADD
;
A
#
# COMPACT_ATOMS: atom_id res chain seq x y z
N MET A 1 8.11 18.09 3.63
CA MET A 1 7.56 17.59 2.35
C MET A 1 6.05 17.65 2.49
N ASP A 2 5.39 18.37 1.59
CA ASP A 2 3.96 18.64 1.73
C ASP A 2 3.15 17.73 0.81
N TYR A 3 2.11 17.12 1.37
CA TYR A 3 1.23 16.20 0.65
C TYR A 3 -0.16 16.20 1.28
N GLN A 4 -1.13 15.75 0.50
CA GLN A 4 -2.46 15.40 0.96
C GLN A 4 -2.58 13.88 1.03
N GLU A 5 -3.25 13.41 2.08
CA GLU A 5 -3.53 11.99 2.29
C GLU A 5 -5.03 11.77 2.06
N LEU A 6 -5.35 10.88 1.14
CA LEU A 6 -6.71 10.43 0.90
C LEU A 6 -6.86 9.03 1.50
N VAL A 7 -7.84 8.88 2.40
CA VAL A 7 -8.24 7.57 2.90
C VAL A 7 -8.98 6.85 1.79
N ARG A 8 -8.44 5.70 1.38
CA ARG A 8 -9.02 4.85 0.35
C ARG A 8 -8.90 3.42 0.82
N THR A 9 -10.02 2.75 1.02
CA THR A 9 -10.06 1.33 1.40
C THR A 9 -10.66 0.57 0.23
N GLU A 10 -9.82 -0.14 -0.51
CA GLU A 10 -10.27 -0.84 -1.72
C GLU A 10 -9.48 -2.14 -1.91
N LEU A 11 -10.18 -3.24 -2.19
CA LEU A 11 -9.56 -4.54 -2.41
C LEU A 11 -8.84 -4.59 -3.75
N VAL A 12 -7.66 -5.20 -3.73
CA VAL A 12 -6.94 -5.59 -4.94
C VAL A 12 -7.43 -6.97 -5.37
N THR A 13 -7.91 -7.05 -6.60
CA THR A 13 -8.39 -8.31 -7.19
C THR A 13 -7.27 -9.09 -7.84
N ASP A 14 -6.41 -8.41 -8.62
CA ASP A 14 -5.33 -9.06 -9.35
C ASP A 14 -4.08 -8.17 -9.45
N PHE A 15 -2.91 -8.82 -9.49
CA PHE A 15 -1.67 -8.24 -10.01
C PHE A 15 -1.38 -8.86 -11.38
N VAL A 16 -1.40 -8.03 -12.44
CA VAL A 16 -1.28 -8.48 -13.82
C VAL A 16 -0.02 -7.93 -14.46
N THR A 17 0.75 -8.79 -15.11
CA THR A 17 1.90 -8.40 -15.93
C THR A 17 1.57 -8.57 -17.40
N HIS A 18 1.69 -7.51 -18.21
CA HIS A 18 1.45 -7.58 -19.65
C HIS A 18 2.45 -6.72 -20.43
N GLN A 19 3.21 -7.33 -21.34
CA GLN A 19 4.09 -6.62 -22.29
C GLN A 19 4.95 -5.50 -21.66
N SER A 20 5.61 -5.81 -20.54
CA SER A 20 6.46 -4.88 -19.76
C SER A 20 5.71 -3.89 -18.87
N LEU A 21 4.40 -4.04 -18.69
CA LEU A 21 3.58 -3.22 -17.81
C LEU A 21 3.06 -4.05 -16.62
N TYR A 22 3.12 -3.48 -15.43
CA TYR A 22 2.60 -4.06 -14.20
C TYR A 22 1.32 -3.31 -13.80
N VAL A 23 0.19 -4.02 -13.70
CA VAL A 23 -1.11 -3.45 -13.34
C VAL A 23 -1.62 -4.07 -12.06
N ILE A 24 -2.09 -3.23 -11.14
CA ILE A 24 -2.92 -3.66 -10.01
C ILE A 24 -4.36 -3.37 -10.38
N ARG A 25 -5.21 -4.40 -10.34
CA ARG A 25 -6.66 -4.26 -10.56
C ARG A 25 -7.36 -4.16 -9.21
N LEU A 26 -8.28 -3.21 -9.12
CA LEU A 26 -9.07 -3.00 -7.91
C LEU A 26 -10.48 -3.55 -8.10
N GLU A 27 -11.18 -3.79 -7.01
CA GLU A 27 -12.56 -4.30 -7.01
C GLU A 27 -13.54 -3.39 -7.76
N SER A 28 -13.33 -2.07 -7.75
CA SER A 28 -14.15 -1.14 -8.56
C SER A 28 -13.96 -1.30 -10.08
N GLY A 29 -12.99 -2.09 -10.51
CA GLY A 29 -12.55 -2.18 -11.91
C GLY A 29 -11.48 -1.14 -12.29
N ALA A 30 -11.12 -0.24 -11.37
CA ALA A 30 -10.00 0.68 -11.55
C ALA A 30 -8.66 -0.07 -11.71
N ARG A 31 -7.70 0.60 -12.36
CA ARG A 31 -6.37 0.06 -12.66
C ARG A 31 -5.29 1.01 -12.20
N ILE A 32 -4.29 0.48 -11.49
CA ILE A 32 -3.08 1.21 -11.10
C ILE A 32 -1.94 0.67 -11.96
N GLU A 33 -1.39 1.52 -12.83
CA GLU A 33 -0.28 1.18 -13.73
C GLU A 33 1.05 1.47 -13.05
N VAL A 34 1.65 0.43 -12.48
CA VAL A 34 2.83 0.52 -11.61
C VAL A 34 4.07 0.86 -12.43
N THR A 35 4.75 1.91 -12.01
CA THR A 35 6.06 2.31 -12.54
C THR A 35 7.20 1.89 -11.62
N ARG A 36 6.97 1.93 -10.30
CA ARG A 36 7.92 1.51 -9.27
C ARG A 36 7.16 1.09 -8.02
N CYS A 37 7.69 0.16 -7.26
CA CYS A 37 7.19 -0.12 -5.93
C CYS A 37 8.31 -0.57 -5.00
N PHE A 38 8.06 -0.43 -3.71
CA PHE A 38 8.89 -0.96 -2.64
C PHE A 38 8.01 -1.67 -1.62
N THR A 39 8.49 -2.79 -1.08
CA THR A 39 7.84 -3.44 0.05
C THR A 39 8.45 -2.93 1.35
N ARG A 40 7.61 -2.86 2.39
CA ARG A 40 7.97 -2.41 3.72
C ARG A 40 7.32 -3.32 4.73
N GLN A 41 8.15 -3.87 5.62
CA GLN A 41 7.71 -4.71 6.72
C GLN A 41 8.02 -3.96 8.03
N PRO A 42 7.01 -3.39 8.70
CA PRO A 42 7.18 -2.94 10.08
C PRO A 42 7.61 -4.09 10.99
N PRO A 43 8.18 -3.79 12.16
CA PRO A 43 8.46 -4.79 13.18
C PRO A 43 7.23 -5.67 13.44
N ILE A 44 7.44 -6.99 13.47
CA ILE A 44 6.37 -7.97 13.72
C ILE A 44 6.27 -8.16 15.23
N GLU A 45 5.17 -7.68 15.81
CA GLU A 45 4.86 -7.86 17.25
C GLU A 45 4.18 -9.22 17.50
N ASP A 46 3.37 -9.69 16.54
CA ASP A 46 2.69 -10.98 16.56
C ASP A 46 2.89 -11.70 15.22
N GLU A 47 3.62 -12.82 15.23
CA GLU A 47 3.89 -13.65 14.04
C GLU A 47 2.63 -14.28 13.43
N HIS A 48 1.53 -14.33 14.19
CA HIS A 48 0.24 -14.82 13.71
C HIS A 48 -0.68 -13.69 13.26
N ASN A 49 -0.35 -12.43 13.51
CA ASN A 49 -1.17 -11.30 13.09
C ASN A 49 -0.31 -10.06 12.81
N TYR A 50 0.16 -9.91 11.58
CA TYR A 50 1.00 -8.78 11.18
C TYR A 50 0.66 -8.28 9.78
N SER A 51 1.11 -7.05 9.46
CA SER A 51 0.88 -6.44 8.15
C SER A 51 2.18 -6.32 7.38
N SER A 52 2.12 -6.54 6.07
CA SER A 52 3.12 -6.13 5.10
C SER A 52 2.57 -4.98 4.25
N PHE A 53 3.43 -4.08 3.81
CA PHE A 53 3.04 -2.90 3.04
C PHE A 53 3.77 -2.83 1.71
N MET A 54 3.12 -2.25 0.72
CA MET A 54 3.72 -1.95 -0.58
C MET A 54 3.46 -0.48 -0.91
N TRP A 55 4.54 0.27 -1.05
CA TRP A 55 4.54 1.65 -1.51
C TRP A 55 4.68 1.67 -3.02
N VAL A 56 3.71 2.26 -3.72
CA VAL A 56 3.54 2.13 -5.17
C VAL A 56 3.56 3.51 -5.82
N LYS A 57 4.47 3.71 -6.78
CA LYS A 57 4.46 4.81 -7.74
C LYS A 57 3.76 4.34 -9.01
N SER A 58 2.70 5.01 -9.41
CA SER A 58 1.99 4.70 -10.66
C SER A 58 1.85 5.94 -11.53
N LEU A 59 1.32 5.75 -12.75
CA LEU A 59 0.94 6.87 -13.62
C LEU A 59 -0.25 7.66 -13.08
N GLN A 60 -1.05 7.06 -12.20
CA GLN A 60 -2.24 7.68 -11.61
C GLN A 60 -1.96 8.39 -10.29
N GLY A 61 -0.88 8.04 -9.60
CA GLY A 61 -0.55 8.62 -8.29
C GLY A 61 0.36 7.73 -7.46
N LEU A 62 0.36 7.99 -6.15
CA LEU A 62 1.14 7.25 -5.17
C LEU A 62 0.20 6.53 -4.21
N PHE A 63 0.39 5.23 -4.04
CA PHE A 63 -0.54 4.39 -3.29
C PHE A 63 0.21 3.58 -2.25
N LEU A 64 -0.38 3.50 -1.06
CA LEU A 64 0.05 2.57 -0.02
C LEU A 64 -0.94 1.41 0.03
N LEU A 65 -0.41 0.21 -0.23
CA LEU A 65 -1.13 -1.03 -0.11
C LEU A 65 -0.73 -1.74 1.18
N ARG A 66 -1.66 -2.50 1.76
CA ARG A 66 -1.48 -3.34 2.94
C ARG A 66 -1.93 -4.76 2.64
N GLN A 67 -1.19 -5.74 3.14
CA GLN A 67 -1.59 -7.14 3.22
C GLN A 67 -1.45 -7.60 4.66
N GLN A 68 -2.56 -8.04 5.25
CA GLN A 68 -2.55 -8.68 6.57
C GLN A 68 -2.17 -10.15 6.41
N PHE A 69 -1.38 -10.65 7.35
CA PHE A 69 -1.11 -12.06 7.56
C PHE A 69 -1.82 -12.47 8.83
N TYR A 70 -2.74 -13.43 8.73
CA TYR A 70 -3.46 -13.97 9.87
C TYR A 70 -3.25 -15.48 9.94
N GLN A 71 -2.77 -15.98 11.08
CA GLN A 71 -2.34 -17.37 11.27
C GLN A 71 -1.40 -17.86 10.17
N SER A 72 -0.43 -17.02 9.81
CA SER A 72 0.54 -17.26 8.74
C SER A 72 -0.06 -17.40 7.33
N ARG A 73 -1.35 -17.05 7.15
CA ARG A 73 -1.99 -16.98 5.83
C ARG A 73 -2.03 -15.53 5.36
N PRO A 74 -1.52 -15.23 4.16
CA PRO A 74 -1.71 -13.92 3.56
C PRO A 74 -3.18 -13.71 3.19
N LEU A 75 -3.76 -12.61 3.64
CA LEU A 75 -5.05 -12.13 3.18
C LEU A 75 -4.89 -11.31 1.88
N GLY A 76 -6.01 -10.85 1.33
CA GLY A 76 -6.02 -10.00 0.14
C GLY A 76 -5.27 -8.69 0.36
N TRP A 77 -4.66 -8.18 -0.72
CA TRP A 77 -4.09 -6.83 -0.71
C TRP A 77 -5.22 -5.79 -0.73
N GLN A 78 -5.01 -4.70 -0.01
CA GLN A 78 -5.92 -3.55 0.03
C GLN A 78 -5.13 -2.28 -0.22
N VAL A 79 -5.63 -1.39 -1.07
CA VAL A 79 -5.23 0.01 -1.01
C VAL A 79 -5.77 0.57 0.30
N VAL A 80 -4.91 1.18 1.10
CA VAL A 80 -5.29 1.80 2.38
C VAL A 80 -5.13 3.32 2.36
N ARG A 81 -4.22 3.84 1.54
CA ARG A 81 -4.01 5.28 1.36
C ARG A 81 -3.62 5.60 -0.07
N GLU A 82 -4.00 6.80 -0.48
CA GLU A 82 -3.49 7.48 -1.66
C GLU A 82 -2.83 8.78 -1.17
N VAL A 83 -1.60 9.03 -1.65
CA VAL A 83 -0.81 10.20 -1.26
C VAL A 83 -0.65 11.09 -2.49
N VAL A 84 -1.08 12.33 -2.34
CA VAL A 84 -1.06 13.34 -3.41
C VAL A 84 -0.06 14.43 -3.00
N PRO A 85 1.14 14.46 -3.58
CA PRO A 85 2.10 15.54 -3.32
C PRO A 85 1.48 16.91 -3.61
N VAL A 86 1.69 17.90 -2.73
CA VAL A 86 1.30 19.29 -3.03
C VAL A 86 2.20 19.87 -4.11
N ASP A 87 3.49 19.51 -4.06
CA ASP A 87 4.46 19.72 -5.13
C ASP A 87 5.07 18.37 -5.50
N ALA A 88 4.81 17.92 -6.73
CA ALA A 88 5.31 16.65 -7.25
C ALA A 88 6.76 16.80 -7.73
N GLY A 89 7.67 17.14 -6.79
CA GLY A 89 9.10 17.12 -7.04
C GLY A 89 9.55 15.77 -7.60
N LEU A 90 10.59 15.78 -8.44
CA LEU A 90 11.08 14.59 -9.16
C LEU A 90 11.41 13.39 -8.25
N HIS A 91 11.75 13.66 -6.99
CA HIS A 91 12.23 12.69 -6.01
C HIS A 91 11.26 12.41 -4.87
N PHE A 92 10.03 12.96 -4.91
CA PHE A 92 9.07 12.81 -3.80
C PHE A 92 8.89 11.34 -3.40
N PHE A 93 8.76 10.44 -4.38
CA PHE A 93 8.51 9.03 -4.10
C PHE A 93 9.64 8.39 -3.31
N GLU A 94 10.88 8.66 -3.70
CA GLU A 94 12.10 8.17 -3.06
C GLU A 94 12.31 8.83 -1.69
N GLU A 95 12.10 10.13 -1.56
CA GLU A 95 12.23 10.85 -0.28
C GLU A 95 11.14 10.48 0.74
N PHE A 96 9.93 10.13 0.27
CA PHE A 96 8.83 9.70 1.13
C PHE A 96 9.02 8.24 1.58
N ASP A 97 9.67 7.42 0.75
CA ASP A 97 9.99 6.02 1.06
C ASP A 97 10.87 5.89 2.32
N ASP A 98 11.72 6.90 2.60
CA ASP A 98 12.51 6.97 3.84
C ASP A 98 11.64 7.23 5.09
N GLN A 99 10.47 7.84 4.93
CA GLN A 99 9.55 8.22 6.01
C GLN A 99 8.34 7.28 6.12
N ILE A 100 8.23 6.29 5.23
CA ILE A 100 7.03 5.47 5.08
C ILE A 100 6.69 4.66 6.33
N LEU A 101 7.68 4.19 7.09
CA LEU A 101 7.47 3.44 8.32
C LEU A 101 6.91 4.32 9.44
N ASP A 102 7.41 5.56 9.56
CA ASP A 102 6.88 6.55 10.51
C ASP A 102 5.46 6.96 10.11
N PHE A 103 5.19 7.10 8.81
CA PHE A 103 3.85 7.33 8.28
C PHE A 103 2.89 6.17 8.65
N ILE A 104 3.27 4.92 8.41
CA ILE A 104 2.49 3.73 8.77
C ILE A 104 2.22 3.68 10.28
N THR A 105 3.23 3.99 11.09
CA THR A 105 3.16 3.94 12.55
C THR A 105 2.26 5.04 13.10
N SER A 106 2.50 6.29 12.71
CA SER A 106 1.74 7.46 13.18
C SER A 106 0.26 7.44 12.80
N ARG A 107 -0.11 6.69 11.76
CA ARG A 107 -1.49 6.49 11.32
C ARG A 107 -2.14 5.21 11.86
N GLY A 108 -1.41 4.41 12.65
CA GLY A 108 -1.91 3.14 13.19
C GLY A 108 -2.23 2.10 12.12
N LEU A 109 -1.68 2.21 10.90
CA LEU A 109 -2.05 1.32 9.79
C LEU A 109 -1.58 -0.12 9.98
N HIS A 110 -0.58 -0.31 10.83
CA HIS A 110 -0.06 -1.60 11.27
C HIS A 110 -0.97 -2.29 12.31
N GLN A 111 -1.92 -1.56 12.91
CA GLN A 111 -2.87 -2.14 13.85
C GLN A 111 -3.88 -2.99 13.07
N LEU A 112 -4.13 -4.19 13.60
CA LEU A 112 -4.91 -5.21 12.94
C LEU A 112 -6.09 -5.59 13.80
N GLU A 113 -7.26 -5.58 13.19
CA GLU A 113 -8.42 -6.28 13.74
C GLU A 113 -8.37 -7.74 13.25
N PRO A 114 -8.83 -8.70 14.05
CA PRO A 114 -9.08 -10.04 13.55
C PRO A 114 -10.00 -9.95 12.33
N PRO A 115 -9.75 -10.72 11.26
CA PRO A 115 -10.71 -10.80 10.17
C PRO A 115 -12.07 -11.24 10.73
N ALA A 116 -13.16 -10.68 10.20
CA ALA A 116 -14.49 -11.17 10.54
C ALA A 116 -14.55 -12.67 10.24
N ASP A 117 -15.05 -13.47 11.18
CA ASP A 117 -15.25 -14.90 10.98
C ASP A 117 -16.25 -15.09 9.83
N ASP A 118 -15.78 -15.61 8.69
CA ASP A 118 -16.61 -16.10 7.57
C ASP A 118 -17.24 -17.46 7.88
#